data_AF-A0AAT9GAP0-F1
#
_entry.id   AF-A0AAT9GAP0-F1
#
_cell.length_a   1.000
_cell.length_b   1.000
_cell.length_c   1.000
_cell.angle_alpha   90.00
_cell.angle_beta   90.00
_cell.angle_gamma   90.00
#
_symmetry.space_group_name_H-M   'P 1'
#
loop_
_entity.id
_entity.type
_entity.pdbx_description
1 polymer ?
#
loop_
_entity_poly.entity_id
_entity_poly.type
_entity_poly.pdbx_seq_one_letter_code
_entity_poly.pdbx_strand_id
1 'polypeptide(L)'
;MTDILEEVLNDKNEEKKLYYFKKLLPITIILALIVVLFMLINNWLDGKKIKNNQKTGDILVKSMSLINDNKDLTIKSLDNLIETSNNKVGELAAIEQVSIKIQQEDFIEARTLLKKIIDNKDYAELTSAYARLVWLSLMIDETNLSNANINEIEEYLNYFDDEDKPFFGTANIIKAIWYINNNSKDLAENTLKKVISLESTTQVVKEQAKALLSNLQ
;
A
#
# COMPACT_ATOMS: atom_id res chain seq x y z
N MET A 1 39.78 -69.25 -7.16
CA MET A 1 38.45 -69.56 -6.59
C MET A 1 37.78 -68.35 -5.95
N THR A 2 38.23 -67.13 -6.27
CA THR A 2 37.63 -65.87 -5.80
C THR A 2 36.50 -65.37 -6.70
N ASP A 3 36.48 -65.77 -7.98
CA ASP A 3 35.51 -65.35 -9.01
C ASP A 3 34.05 -65.62 -8.63
N ILE A 4 33.70 -66.86 -8.28
CA ILE A 4 32.29 -67.26 -8.10
C ILE A 4 31.67 -66.60 -6.87
N LEU A 5 32.46 -66.40 -5.80
CA LEU A 5 31.98 -65.79 -4.57
C LEU A 5 31.78 -64.28 -4.71
N GLU A 6 32.65 -63.63 -5.48
CA GLU A 6 32.57 -62.21 -5.81
C GLU A 6 31.42 -61.93 -6.81
N GLU A 7 31.21 -62.82 -7.78
CA GLU A 7 30.07 -62.81 -8.71
C GLU A 7 28.73 -62.95 -7.96
N VAL A 8 28.60 -63.93 -7.08
CA VAL A 8 27.38 -64.13 -6.27
C VAL A 8 27.11 -62.95 -5.31
N LEU A 9 28.16 -62.34 -4.75
CA LEU A 9 28.03 -61.13 -3.92
C LEU A 9 27.58 -59.91 -4.74
N ASN A 10 28.09 -59.77 -5.98
CA ASN A 10 27.66 -58.72 -6.88
C ASN A 10 26.22 -58.90 -7.34
N ASP A 11 25.81 -60.10 -7.74
CA ASP A 11 24.41 -60.41 -8.11
C ASP A 11 23.44 -60.05 -6.97
N LYS A 12 23.79 -60.41 -5.73
CA LYS A 12 22.97 -60.10 -4.55
C LYS A 12 22.91 -58.61 -4.25
N ASN A 13 23.98 -57.86 -4.54
CA ASN A 13 24.00 -56.41 -4.39
C ASN A 13 23.22 -55.71 -5.51
N GLU A 14 23.30 -56.20 -6.75
CA GLU A 14 22.51 -55.72 -7.88
C GLU A 14 21.03 -55.97 -7.66
N GLU A 15 20.65 -57.14 -7.17
CA GLU A 15 19.26 -57.49 -6.85
C GLU A 15 18.69 -56.55 -5.77
N LYS A 16 19.46 -56.24 -4.72
CA LYS A 16 19.07 -55.25 -3.70
C LYS A 16 18.92 -53.86 -4.29
N LYS A 17 19.88 -53.39 -5.11
CA LYS A 17 19.79 -52.09 -5.78
C LYS A 17 18.55 -52.01 -6.66
N LEU A 18 18.27 -53.07 -7.44
CA LEU A 18 17.10 -53.17 -8.30
C LEU A 18 15.80 -53.16 -7.49
N TYR A 19 15.76 -53.84 -6.35
CA TYR A 19 14.62 -53.83 -5.43
C TYR A 19 14.36 -52.43 -4.87
N TYR A 20 15.39 -51.75 -4.35
CA TYR A 20 15.24 -50.38 -3.84
C TYR A 20 14.86 -49.39 -4.95
N PHE A 21 15.45 -49.53 -6.14
CA PHE A 21 15.10 -48.71 -7.30
C PHE A 21 13.64 -48.90 -7.70
N LYS A 22 13.16 -50.14 -7.83
CA LYS A 22 11.74 -50.43 -8.12
C LYS A 22 10.79 -49.94 -7.04
N LYS A 23 11.23 -49.87 -5.77
CA LYS A 23 10.42 -49.37 -4.65
C LYS A 23 10.41 -47.84 -4.55
N LEU A 24 11.53 -47.18 -4.82
CA LEU A 24 11.68 -45.72 -4.71
C LEU A 24 11.21 -44.97 -5.96
N LEU A 25 11.42 -45.53 -7.15
CA LEU A 25 11.02 -44.92 -8.42
C LEU A 25 9.54 -44.53 -8.50
N PRO A 26 8.55 -45.36 -8.10
CA PRO A 26 7.15 -44.93 -8.10
C PRO A 26 6.89 -43.80 -7.10
N ILE A 27 7.58 -43.79 -5.95
CA ILE A 27 7.45 -42.74 -4.93
C ILE A 27 7.97 -41.40 -5.46
N THR A 28 9.14 -41.39 -6.12
CA THR A 28 9.72 -40.17 -6.70
C THR A 28 8.88 -39.65 -7.85
N ILE A 29 8.31 -40.53 -8.69
CA ILE A 29 7.37 -40.13 -9.75
C ILE A 29 6.11 -39.48 -9.16
N ILE A 30 5.51 -40.06 -8.12
CA ILE A 30 4.32 -39.49 -7.46
C ILE A 30 4.65 -38.11 -6.86
N LEU A 31 5.78 -37.96 -6.18
CA LEU A 31 6.22 -36.67 -5.63
C LEU A 31 6.44 -35.63 -6.73
N ALA A 32 7.08 -36.00 -7.83
CA ALA A 32 7.29 -35.10 -8.97
C ALA A 32 5.95 -34.64 -9.56
N LEU A 33 4.98 -35.55 -9.72
CA LEU A 33 3.64 -35.21 -10.19
C LEU A 33 2.91 -34.25 -9.25
N ILE A 34 3.04 -34.42 -7.93
CA ILE A 34 2.46 -33.50 -6.94
C ILE A 34 3.06 -32.10 -7.08
N VAL A 35 4.37 -31.99 -7.23
CA VAL A 35 5.05 -30.69 -7.42
C VAL A 35 4.58 -30.01 -8.71
N VAL A 36 4.51 -30.76 -9.82
CA VAL A 36 4.00 -30.24 -11.10
C VAL A 36 2.54 -29.77 -10.96
N LEU A 37 1.70 -30.55 -10.29
CA LEU A 37 0.30 -30.18 -10.04
C LEU A 37 0.21 -28.87 -9.23
N PHE A 38 1.04 -28.72 -8.21
CA PHE A 38 1.10 -27.51 -7.39
C PHE A 38 1.54 -26.30 -8.21
N MET A 39 2.57 -26.44 -9.06
CA MET A 39 3.00 -25.39 -9.98
C MET A 39 1.90 -24.97 -10.96
N LEU A 40 1.18 -25.94 -11.53
CA LEU A 40 0.06 -25.68 -12.45
C LEU A 40 -1.08 -24.92 -11.77
N ILE A 41 -1.46 -25.33 -10.56
CA ILE A 41 -2.50 -24.65 -9.77
C ILE A 41 -2.07 -23.22 -9.46
N ASN A 42 -0.83 -23.02 -8.99
CA ASN A 42 -0.33 -21.69 -8.66
C ASN A 42 -0.29 -20.78 -9.89
N ASN A 43 0.23 -21.26 -11.02
CA ASN A 43 0.29 -20.48 -12.26
C ASN A 43 -1.12 -20.12 -12.78
N TRP A 44 -2.10 -21.01 -12.63
CA TRP A 44 -3.49 -20.71 -13.00
C TRP A 44 -4.11 -19.65 -12.09
N LEU A 45 -3.86 -19.71 -10.78
CA LEU A 45 -4.29 -18.69 -9.84
C LEU A 45 -3.63 -17.34 -10.12
N ASP A 46 -2.34 -17.32 -10.42
CA ASP A 46 -1.60 -16.11 -10.78
C ASP A 46 -2.11 -15.51 -12.10
N GLY A 47 -2.34 -16.34 -13.11
CA GLY A 47 -2.95 -15.91 -14.38
C GLY A 47 -4.33 -15.29 -14.18
N LYS A 48 -5.17 -15.87 -13.29
CA LYS A 48 -6.47 -15.28 -12.93
C LYS A 48 -6.32 -13.91 -12.24
N LYS A 49 -5.38 -13.78 -11.30
CA LYS A 49 -5.10 -12.52 -10.61
C LYS A 49 -4.63 -11.44 -11.59
N ILE A 50 -3.69 -11.78 -12.48
CA ILE A 50 -3.17 -10.84 -13.50
C ILE A 50 -4.31 -10.35 -14.40
N LYS A 51 -5.13 -11.27 -14.93
CA LYS A 51 -6.26 -10.91 -15.79
C LYS A 51 -7.28 -10.04 -15.06
N ASN A 52 -7.55 -10.34 -13.79
CA ASN A 52 -8.44 -9.51 -12.97
C ASN A 52 -7.86 -8.11 -12.75
N ASN A 53 -6.58 -8.01 -12.38
CA ASN A 53 -5.89 -6.73 -12.17
C ASN A 53 -5.88 -5.87 -13.44
N GLN A 54 -5.62 -6.48 -14.60
CA GLN A 54 -5.70 -5.80 -15.89
C GLN A 54 -7.11 -5.29 -16.15
N LYS A 55 -8.14 -6.13 -15.97
CA LYS A 55 -9.54 -5.73 -16.17
C LYS A 55 -9.94 -4.59 -15.23
N THR A 56 -9.63 -4.68 -13.94
CA THR A 56 -9.96 -3.62 -12.98
C THR A 56 -9.18 -2.33 -13.28
N GLY A 57 -7.92 -2.44 -13.68
CA GLY A 57 -7.09 -1.30 -14.08
C GLY A 57 -7.63 -0.61 -15.34
N ASP A 58 -8.03 -1.38 -16.35
CA ASP A 58 -8.65 -0.83 -17.57
C ASP A 58 -9.95 -0.09 -17.26
N ILE A 59 -10.77 -0.61 -16.34
CA ILE A 59 -11.99 0.07 -15.89
C ILE A 59 -11.63 1.39 -15.19
N LEU A 60 -10.61 1.40 -14.32
CA LEU A 60 -10.17 2.62 -13.64
C LEU A 60 -9.71 3.68 -14.65
N VAL A 61 -8.82 3.32 -15.57
CA VAL A 61 -8.29 4.25 -16.59
C VAL A 61 -9.41 4.79 -17.48
N LYS A 62 -10.35 3.92 -17.91
CA LYS A 62 -11.52 4.37 -18.69
C LYS A 62 -12.42 5.30 -17.89
N SER A 63 -12.63 5.01 -16.61
CA SER A 63 -13.43 5.89 -15.73
C SER A 63 -12.78 7.27 -15.62
N MET A 64 -11.46 7.35 -15.44
CA MET A 64 -10.72 8.62 -15.43
C MET A 64 -10.86 9.38 -16.77
N SER A 65 -10.84 8.69 -17.90
CA SER A 65 -11.03 9.36 -19.21
C SER A 65 -12.43 9.95 -19.39
N LEU A 66 -13.43 9.42 -18.68
CA LEU A 66 -14.83 9.87 -18.76
C LEU A 66 -15.17 10.99 -17.76
N ILE A 67 -14.24 11.39 -16.89
CA ILE A 67 -14.50 12.35 -15.80
C ILE A 67 -15.08 13.68 -16.31
N ASN A 68 -14.65 14.14 -17.48
CA ASN A 68 -15.11 15.39 -18.08
C ASN A 68 -16.39 15.21 -18.92
N ASP A 69 -16.62 14.02 -19.44
CA ASP A 69 -17.70 13.73 -20.39
C ASP A 69 -18.98 13.22 -19.68
N ASN A 70 -18.81 12.37 -18.67
CA ASN A 70 -19.91 11.75 -17.93
C ASN A 70 -19.52 11.44 -16.48
N LYS A 71 -19.71 12.44 -15.61
CA LYS A 71 -19.38 12.36 -14.18
C LYS A 71 -20.18 11.25 -13.47
N ASP A 72 -21.47 11.10 -13.75
CA ASP A 72 -22.31 10.09 -13.10
C ASP A 72 -21.85 8.67 -13.42
N LEU A 73 -21.52 8.40 -14.69
CA LEU A 73 -20.98 7.11 -15.11
C LEU A 73 -19.61 6.85 -14.48
N THR A 74 -18.79 7.89 -14.35
CA THR A 74 -17.48 7.82 -13.69
C THR A 74 -17.64 7.40 -12.24
N ILE A 75 -18.48 8.10 -11.47
CA ILE A 75 -18.72 7.79 -10.05
C ILE A 75 -19.23 6.36 -9.88
N LYS A 76 -20.25 5.94 -10.67
CA LYS A 76 -20.77 4.56 -10.62
C LYS A 76 -19.72 3.51 -10.94
N SER A 77 -18.82 3.79 -11.89
CA SER A 77 -17.75 2.87 -12.25
C SER A 77 -16.72 2.74 -11.14
N LEU A 78 -16.41 3.84 -10.46
CA LEU A 78 -15.52 3.86 -9.29
C LEU A 78 -16.16 3.15 -8.09
N ASP A 79 -17.45 3.38 -7.80
CA ASP A 79 -18.19 2.66 -6.74
C ASP A 79 -18.11 1.15 -6.96
N ASN A 80 -18.39 0.69 -8.19
CA ASN A 80 -18.29 -0.72 -8.52
C ASN A 80 -16.86 -1.26 -8.35
N LEU A 81 -15.81 -0.48 -8.65
CA LEU A 81 -14.42 -0.89 -8.38
C LEU A 81 -14.13 -0.99 -6.88
N ILE A 82 -14.63 -0.08 -6.07
CA ILE A 82 -14.45 -0.10 -4.61
C ILE A 82 -15.13 -1.33 -4.00
N GLU A 83 -16.33 -1.67 -4.47
CA GLU A 83 -17.09 -2.81 -3.95
C GLU A 83 -16.57 -4.18 -4.44
N THR A 84 -16.10 -4.26 -5.68
CA THR A 84 -15.80 -5.56 -6.33
C THR A 84 -14.32 -5.88 -6.43
N SER A 85 -13.43 -4.90 -6.23
CA SER A 85 -11.99 -5.13 -6.39
C SER A 85 -11.35 -5.66 -5.11
N ASN A 86 -10.79 -6.86 -5.19
CA ASN A 86 -10.01 -7.46 -4.10
C ASN A 86 -8.51 -7.08 -4.17
N ASN A 87 -8.18 -5.96 -4.81
CA ASN A 87 -6.80 -5.52 -5.02
C ASN A 87 -6.68 -3.99 -4.82
N LYS A 88 -5.46 -3.46 -4.95
CA LYS A 88 -5.14 -2.04 -4.76
C LYS A 88 -5.85 -1.07 -5.73
N VAL A 89 -6.48 -1.56 -6.79
CA VAL A 89 -7.31 -0.74 -7.69
C VAL A 89 -8.56 -0.22 -6.98
N GLY A 90 -9.15 -0.98 -6.05
CA GLY A 90 -10.29 -0.49 -5.26
C GLY A 90 -9.89 0.69 -4.36
N GLU A 91 -8.71 0.60 -3.74
CA GLU A 91 -8.12 1.69 -2.97
C GLU A 91 -7.85 2.94 -3.82
N LEU A 92 -7.27 2.76 -5.02
CA LEU A 92 -7.05 3.85 -5.97
C LEU A 92 -8.37 4.47 -6.45
N ALA A 93 -9.41 3.66 -6.68
CA ALA A 93 -10.72 4.16 -7.06
C ALA A 93 -11.34 5.03 -5.96
N ALA A 94 -11.18 4.67 -4.68
CA ALA A 94 -11.63 5.48 -3.55
C ALA A 94 -10.89 6.82 -3.47
N ILE A 95 -9.56 6.82 -3.68
CA ILE A 95 -8.77 8.06 -3.75
C ILE A 95 -9.19 8.93 -4.94
N GLU A 96 -9.51 8.33 -6.09
CA GLU A 96 -9.97 9.07 -7.27
C GLU A 96 -11.34 9.72 -7.02
N GLN A 97 -12.26 9.06 -6.31
CA GLN A 97 -13.51 9.69 -5.90
C GLN A 97 -13.28 10.92 -5.01
N VAL A 98 -12.32 10.86 -4.07
CA VAL A 98 -11.92 12.03 -3.28
C VAL A 98 -11.40 13.14 -4.19
N SER A 99 -10.52 12.82 -5.14
CA SER A 99 -9.97 13.78 -6.11
C SER A 99 -11.08 14.49 -6.89
N ILE A 100 -12.08 13.74 -7.38
CA ILE A 100 -13.25 14.30 -8.07
C ILE A 100 -14.00 15.29 -7.18
N LYS A 101 -14.21 14.96 -5.90
CA LYS A 101 -14.90 15.85 -4.95
C LYS A 101 -14.10 17.11 -4.66
N ILE A 102 -12.78 17.01 -4.50
CA ILE A 102 -11.89 18.17 -4.35
C ILE A 102 -11.95 19.07 -5.59
N GLN A 103 -11.90 18.50 -6.80
CA GLN A 103 -12.01 19.26 -8.05
C GLN A 103 -13.38 19.95 -8.23
N GLN A 104 -14.42 19.42 -7.58
CA GLN A 104 -15.75 20.02 -7.54
C GLN A 104 -15.92 21.05 -6.40
N GLU A 105 -14.85 21.31 -5.64
CA GLU A 105 -14.87 22.15 -4.43
C GLU A 105 -15.82 21.63 -3.34
N ASP A 106 -16.24 20.36 -3.43
CA ASP A 106 -17.08 19.68 -2.44
C ASP A 106 -16.19 19.09 -1.33
N PHE A 107 -15.57 20.00 -0.56
CA PHE A 107 -14.60 19.62 0.48
C PHE A 107 -15.22 18.85 1.64
N ILE A 108 -16.52 19.04 1.90
CA ILE A 108 -17.24 18.32 2.97
C ILE A 108 -17.36 16.84 2.60
N GLU A 109 -17.81 16.53 1.39
CA GLU A 109 -17.90 15.14 0.94
C GLU A 109 -16.51 14.53 0.76
N ALA A 110 -15.54 15.28 0.22
CA ALA A 110 -14.16 14.83 0.10
C ALA A 110 -13.58 14.37 1.45
N ARG A 111 -13.76 15.16 2.51
CA ARG A 111 -13.32 14.80 3.87
C ARG A 111 -14.05 13.58 4.41
N THR A 112 -15.34 13.45 4.12
CA THR A 112 -16.14 12.30 4.53
C THR A 112 -15.64 11.01 3.87
N LEU A 113 -15.36 11.06 2.57
CA LEU A 113 -14.76 9.95 1.84
C LEU A 113 -13.36 9.61 2.35
N LEU A 114 -12.52 10.62 2.62
CA LEU A 114 -11.19 10.41 3.20
C LEU A 114 -11.27 9.70 4.56
N LYS A 115 -12.20 10.07 5.45
CA LYS A 115 -12.40 9.35 6.71
C LYS A 115 -12.77 7.89 6.50
N LYS A 116 -13.66 7.59 5.54
CA LYS A 116 -13.98 6.19 5.19
C LYS A 116 -12.74 5.39 4.76
N ILE A 117 -11.81 6.01 4.04
CA ILE A 117 -10.54 5.39 3.62
C ILE A 117 -9.61 5.18 4.83
N ILE A 118 -9.55 6.14 5.74
CA ILE A 118 -8.72 6.11 6.95
C ILE A 118 -9.19 5.01 7.91
N ASP A 119 -10.51 4.86 8.07
CA ASP A 119 -11.14 3.91 9.00
C ASP A 119 -11.19 2.47 8.45
N ASN A 120 -10.93 2.28 7.16
CA ASN A 120 -10.93 0.96 6.54
C ASN A 120 -9.63 0.19 6.86
N LYS A 121 -9.76 -0.85 7.70
CA LYS A 121 -8.63 -1.68 8.15
C LYS A 121 -8.07 -2.62 7.08
N ASP A 122 -8.80 -2.86 6.00
CA ASP A 122 -8.36 -3.74 4.91
C ASP A 122 -7.46 -3.02 3.90
N TYR A 123 -7.44 -1.67 3.94
CA TYR A 123 -6.64 -0.86 3.05
C TYR A 123 -5.16 -0.89 3.44
N ALA A 124 -4.27 -0.67 2.46
CA ALA A 124 -2.85 -0.57 2.78
C ALA A 124 -2.56 0.63 3.67
N GLU A 125 -1.59 0.46 4.58
CA GLU A 125 -1.05 1.55 5.40
C GLU A 125 -0.67 2.78 4.56
N LEU A 126 -0.09 2.58 3.37
CA LEU A 126 0.26 3.66 2.45
C LEU A 126 -0.97 4.47 2.02
N THR A 127 -2.08 3.79 1.70
CA THR A 127 -3.33 4.42 1.26
C THR A 127 -3.96 5.21 2.40
N SER A 128 -4.07 4.61 3.58
CA SER A 128 -4.63 5.28 4.75
C SER A 128 -3.74 6.43 5.25
N ALA A 129 -2.41 6.30 5.16
CA ALA A 129 -1.47 7.38 5.45
C ALA A 129 -1.63 8.55 4.45
N TYR A 130 -1.73 8.25 3.15
CA TYR A 130 -1.99 9.27 2.15
C TYR A 130 -3.33 9.98 2.40
N ALA A 131 -4.38 9.23 2.73
CA ALA A 131 -5.69 9.81 3.05
C ALA A 131 -5.64 10.74 4.27
N ARG A 132 -4.92 10.36 5.35
CA ARG A 132 -4.67 11.26 6.50
C ARG A 132 -3.98 12.55 6.07
N LEU A 133 -2.95 12.45 5.22
CA LEU A 133 -2.20 13.60 4.75
C LEU A 133 -3.07 14.56 3.92
N VAL A 134 -3.87 14.03 2.99
CA VAL A 134 -4.81 14.84 2.21
C VAL A 134 -5.87 15.46 3.12
N TRP A 135 -6.44 14.68 4.05
CA TRP A 135 -7.43 15.19 4.99
C TRP A 135 -6.87 16.35 5.82
N LEU A 136 -5.66 16.21 6.35
CA LEU A 136 -4.96 17.27 7.09
C LEU A 136 -4.76 18.51 6.22
N SER A 137 -4.35 18.34 4.96
CA SER A 137 -4.15 19.47 4.05
C SER A 137 -5.44 20.25 3.76
N LEU A 138 -6.60 19.60 3.79
CA LEU A 138 -7.91 20.25 3.64
C LEU A 138 -8.38 20.96 4.93
N MET A 139 -7.82 20.60 6.09
CA MET A 139 -8.27 21.08 7.39
C MET A 139 -7.37 22.17 7.98
N ILE A 140 -6.09 22.19 7.62
CA ILE A 140 -5.08 23.05 8.26
C ILE A 140 -5.31 24.55 8.05
N ASP A 141 -6.01 24.92 6.98
CA ASP A 141 -6.33 26.30 6.62
C ASP A 141 -7.76 26.71 7.04
N GLU A 142 -8.53 25.81 7.68
CA GLU A 142 -9.86 26.15 8.20
C GLU A 142 -9.76 27.08 9.41
N THR A 143 -10.41 28.24 9.33
CA THR A 143 -10.33 29.28 10.37
C THR A 143 -11.27 29.05 11.56
N ASN A 144 -12.32 28.23 11.38
CA ASN A 144 -13.36 27.98 12.38
C ASN A 144 -13.46 26.50 12.70
N LEU A 145 -12.42 25.96 13.33
CA LEU A 145 -12.37 24.55 13.72
C LEU A 145 -13.18 24.31 15.00
N SER A 146 -13.99 23.25 14.99
CA SER A 146 -14.60 22.72 16.21
C SER A 146 -13.55 21.99 17.06
N ASN A 147 -13.80 21.85 18.36
CA ASN A 147 -12.92 21.06 19.24
C ASN A 147 -12.76 19.61 18.74
N ALA A 148 -13.80 19.03 18.14
CA ALA A 148 -13.72 17.69 17.57
C ALA A 148 -12.73 17.65 16.39
N ASN A 149 -12.78 18.65 15.51
CA ASN A 149 -11.84 18.75 14.39
C ASN A 149 -10.41 18.96 14.85
N ILE A 150 -10.19 19.78 15.90
CA ILE A 150 -8.85 19.98 16.48
C ILE A 150 -8.29 18.65 17.00
N ASN A 151 -9.07 17.88 17.75
CA ASN A 151 -8.64 16.59 18.27
C ASN A 151 -8.29 15.61 17.14
N GLU A 152 -9.10 15.57 16.07
CA GLU A 152 -8.81 14.72 14.90
C GLU A 152 -7.54 15.17 14.16
N ILE A 153 -7.31 16.48 14.01
CA ILE A 153 -6.08 17.03 13.44
C ILE A 153 -4.88 16.56 14.27
N GLU A 154 -4.94 16.72 15.59
CA GLU A 154 -3.86 16.27 16.49
C GLU A 154 -3.63 14.76 16.41
N GLU A 155 -4.70 13.96 16.41
CA GLU A 155 -4.61 12.50 16.25
C GLU A 155 -3.89 12.12 14.94
N TYR A 156 -4.30 12.70 13.82
CA TYR A 156 -3.72 12.40 12.52
C TYR A 156 -2.30 12.94 12.36
N LEU A 157 -1.96 14.07 12.97
CA LEU A 157 -0.59 14.57 13.01
C LEU A 157 0.32 13.69 13.87
N ASN A 158 -0.16 13.22 15.02
CA ASN A 158 0.61 12.37 15.93
C ASN A 158 0.82 10.95 15.40
N TYR A 159 -0.08 10.48 14.52
CA TYR A 159 0.14 9.24 13.77
C TYR A 159 1.49 9.24 13.01
N PHE A 160 1.98 10.40 12.56
CA PHE A 160 3.26 10.56 11.86
C PHE A 160 4.43 10.95 12.77
N ASP A 161 4.34 10.72 14.09
CA ASP A 161 5.49 10.92 14.99
C ASP A 161 6.57 9.84 14.83
N ASP A 162 6.15 8.67 14.35
CA ASP A 162 7.01 7.54 13.99
C ASP A 162 7.63 7.75 12.60
N GLU A 163 8.97 7.70 12.55
CA GLU A 163 9.77 7.98 11.35
C GLU A 163 9.63 6.92 10.26
N ASP A 164 9.21 5.70 10.63
CA ASP A 164 8.98 4.61 9.69
C ASP A 164 7.64 4.75 8.94
N LYS A 165 6.80 5.71 9.31
CA LYS A 165 5.51 5.92 8.67
C LYS A 165 5.66 6.51 7.27
N PRO A 166 4.84 6.06 6.29
CA PRO A 166 4.81 6.69 4.99
C PRO A 166 4.57 8.19 5.10
N PHE A 167 5.27 8.99 4.30
CA PHE A 167 5.13 10.44 4.28
C PHE A 167 5.51 11.17 5.58
N PHE A 168 6.24 10.54 6.51
CA PHE A 168 6.71 11.16 7.75
C PHE A 168 7.20 12.62 7.56
N GLY A 169 8.13 12.83 6.62
CA GLY A 169 8.71 14.15 6.38
C GLY A 169 7.67 15.20 5.99
N THR A 170 6.83 14.89 4.99
CA THR A 170 5.78 15.81 4.52
C THR A 170 4.72 16.07 5.59
N ALA A 171 4.31 15.04 6.34
CA ALA A 171 3.36 15.20 7.44
C ALA A 171 3.93 16.09 8.55
N ASN A 172 5.23 16.02 8.84
CA ASN A 172 5.88 16.89 9.83
C ASN A 172 6.05 18.33 9.33
N ILE A 173 6.14 18.56 8.01
CA ILE A 173 5.99 19.91 7.44
C ILE A 173 4.60 20.47 7.75
N ILE A 174 3.54 19.69 7.50
CA ILE A 174 2.16 20.06 7.81
C ILE A 174 2.00 20.30 9.31
N LYS A 175 2.57 19.44 10.16
CA LYS A 175 2.59 19.60 11.63
C LYS A 175 3.23 20.92 12.06
N ALA A 176 4.35 21.29 11.45
CA ALA A 176 5.00 22.57 11.72
C ALA A 176 4.11 23.76 11.31
N ILE A 177 3.48 23.72 10.13
CA ILE A 177 2.52 24.74 9.68
C ILE A 177 1.37 24.88 10.69
N TRP A 178 0.84 23.76 11.18
CA TRP A 178 -0.22 23.75 12.18
C TRP A 178 0.24 24.46 13.47
N TYR A 179 1.44 24.15 13.95
CA TYR A 179 2.02 24.83 15.12
C TYR A 179 2.23 26.34 14.88
N ILE A 180 2.65 26.75 13.69
CA ILE A 180 2.79 28.17 13.33
C ILE A 180 1.44 28.88 13.40
N ASN A 181 0.41 28.30 12.78
CA ASN A 181 -0.95 28.85 12.77
C ASN A 181 -1.53 28.97 14.19
N ASN A 182 -1.10 28.11 15.11
CA ASN A 182 -1.53 28.09 16.51
C ASN A 182 -0.53 28.77 17.47
N ASN A 183 0.31 29.69 16.98
CA ASN A 183 1.27 30.48 17.77
C ASN A 183 2.28 29.66 18.60
N SER A 184 2.52 28.40 18.24
CA SER A 184 3.41 27.47 18.93
C SER A 184 4.76 27.39 18.22
N LYS A 185 5.45 28.53 18.09
CA LYS A 185 6.68 28.65 17.28
C LYS A 185 7.80 27.69 17.72
N ASP A 186 7.99 27.48 19.02
CA ASP A 186 9.03 26.58 19.54
C ASP A 186 8.80 25.12 19.09
N LEU A 187 7.54 24.68 19.08
CA LEU A 187 7.17 23.35 18.60
C LEU A 187 7.38 23.23 17.08
N ALA A 188 7.04 24.27 16.33
CA ALA A 188 7.30 24.33 14.89
C ALA A 188 8.80 24.24 14.59
N GLU A 189 9.63 25.04 15.28
CA GLU A 189 11.08 25.04 15.12
C GLU A 189 11.69 23.67 15.41
N ASN A 190 11.31 23.04 16.53
CA ASN A 190 11.80 21.71 16.89
C ASN A 190 11.41 20.64 15.85
N THR A 191 10.17 20.69 15.37
CA THR A 191 9.66 19.77 14.35
C THR A 191 10.44 19.92 13.03
N LEU A 192 10.66 21.16 12.57
CA LEU A 192 11.40 21.44 11.35
C LEU A 192 12.88 21.01 11.45
N LYS A 193 13.54 21.27 12.58
CA LYS A 193 14.92 20.81 12.83
C LYS A 193 15.03 19.29 12.79
N LYS A 194 14.06 18.57 13.38
CA LYS A 194 14.00 17.09 13.31
C LYS A 194 13.99 16.64 11.84
N VAL A 195 13.06 17.17 11.04
CA VAL A 195 12.93 16.85 9.60
C VAL A 195 14.22 17.13 8.82
N ILE A 196 14.90 18.24 9.09
CA ILE A 196 16.16 18.61 8.41
C ILE A 196 17.28 17.61 8.74
N SER A 197 17.35 17.15 9.99
CA SER A 197 18.44 16.32 10.50
C SER A 197 18.40 14.87 10.02
N LEU A 198 17.23 14.35 9.67
CA LEU A 198 17.04 12.93 9.36
C LEU A 198 17.55 12.56 7.96
N GLU A 199 18.36 11.51 7.85
CA GLU A 199 18.87 11.01 6.57
C GLU A 199 17.77 10.49 5.65
N SER A 200 16.75 9.85 6.21
CA SER A 200 15.60 9.28 5.49
C SER A 200 14.71 10.33 4.82
N THR A 201 14.81 11.60 5.22
CA THR A 201 14.01 12.67 4.63
C THR A 201 14.60 13.12 3.30
N THR A 202 13.75 13.24 2.29
CA THR A 202 14.16 13.66 0.94
C THR A 202 14.71 15.10 0.93
N GLN A 203 15.61 15.39 0.00
CA GLN A 203 16.22 16.71 -0.11
C GLN A 203 15.19 17.83 -0.29
N VAL A 204 14.13 17.59 -1.09
CA VAL A 204 13.05 18.55 -1.30
C VAL A 204 12.34 18.90 0.01
N VAL A 205 12.01 17.90 0.84
CA VAL A 205 11.37 18.12 2.13
C VAL A 205 12.30 18.86 3.10
N LYS A 206 13.61 18.57 3.07
CA LYS A 206 14.60 19.33 3.86
C LYS A 206 14.67 20.78 3.45
N GLU A 207 14.60 21.08 2.16
CA GLU A 207 14.61 22.45 1.64
C GLU A 207 13.33 23.20 2.04
N GLN A 208 12.16 22.56 1.94
CA GLN A 208 10.90 23.11 2.46
C GLN A 208 10.99 23.40 3.97
N ALA A 209 11.54 22.47 4.76
CA ALA A 209 11.71 22.65 6.19
C ALA A 209 12.63 23.85 6.50
N LYS A 210 13.75 23.98 5.79
CA LYS A 210 14.68 25.12 5.94
C LYS A 210 14.01 26.44 5.57
N ALA A 211 13.23 26.48 4.49
CA ALA A 211 12.50 27.68 4.09
C ALA A 211 11.49 28.13 5.15
N LEU A 212 10.72 27.18 5.71
CA LEU A 212 9.80 27.47 6.82
C LEU A 212 10.53 27.93 8.07
N LEU A 213 11.65 27.30 8.41
CA LEU A 213 12.46 27.65 9.58
C LEU A 213 13.00 29.09 9.48
N SER A 214 13.49 29.48 8.30
CA SER A 214 13.99 30.85 8.06
C SER A 214 12.89 31.90 8.19
N ASN A 215 11.64 31.56 7.87
CA ASN A 215 10.49 32.48 8.01
C ASN A 215 9.99 32.63 9.45
N LEU A 216 10.48 31.80 10.39
CA LEU A 216 10.13 31.92 11.81
C LEU A 216 11.01 32.91 12.58
N GLN A 217 12.19 33.21 12.03
CA GLN A 217 13.20 34.12 12.58
C GLN A 217 12.91 35.58 12.18
#